data_AF-A0A1R1C1I8-F1
#
_entry.id   AF-A0A1R1C1I8-F1
#
_cell.length_a   1.000
_cell.length_b   1.000
_cell.length_c   1.000
_cell.angle_alpha   90.00
_cell.angle_beta   90.00
_cell.angle_gamma   90.00
#
_symmetry.space_group_name_H-M   'P 1'
#
loop_
_entity.id
_entity.type
_entity.pdbx_description
1 polymer ?
#
loop_
_entity_poly.entity_id
_entity_poly.type
_entity_poly.pdbx_seq_one_letter_code
_entity_poly.pdbx_strand_id
1 'polypeptide(L)'
;MKEQPPQWSEAFNSSPFMKPRFTEQMKQDIMNKTKQRPESKEQRSFLLIPALAILVVVSAIMVFALLPKNVTEQGQNPTSTGVTNPWNVRMEYRLHDQTLFTIFPDPNLTAGRPFGYMIHFTAPFATFAGNQIAISAYHQETGMRVIALPPQTITEPSSGYPGLERFTATFALPLGGMWRYEVLVNNQLYGDAVLSVAEPSWMVSPTFELTYISRDGKNGSYILVGEKGKAGFIVGPYLNEKGVTLDQQPFLAGKGNKYMWHLWGSEQELEGEFKVMAVKQGSTELIQVFSTSQLGGGLNGADRTAVSSMSLPEPGRWRLMAYVNNRLLNSIVVDVVSNS
;
A
#
# COMPACT_ATOMS: atom_id res chain seq x y z
N MET A 1 44.51 44.23 22.81
CA MET A 1 43.42 44.84 22.02
C MET A 1 42.23 43.89 22.08
N LYS A 2 41.05 44.34 22.53
CA LYS A 2 39.83 43.52 22.53
C LYS A 2 39.14 43.73 21.18
N GLU A 3 38.98 42.67 20.41
CA GLU A 3 38.34 42.69 19.10
C GLU A 3 36.85 43.04 19.26
N GLN A 4 36.38 44.02 18.48
CA GLN A 4 34.96 44.36 18.42
C GLN A 4 34.22 43.31 17.60
N PRO A 5 33.04 42.84 18.06
CA PRO A 5 32.26 41.88 17.31
C PRO A 5 31.76 42.47 15.97
N PRO A 6 31.68 41.65 14.92
CA PRO A 6 31.28 42.09 13.60
C PRO A 6 29.80 42.49 13.54
N GLN A 7 29.51 43.49 12.69
CA GLN A 7 28.22 44.20 12.58
C GLN A 7 26.99 43.30 12.35
N TRP A 8 27.18 42.08 11.83
CA TRP A 8 26.09 41.12 11.63
C TRP A 8 25.59 40.49 12.94
N SER A 9 26.34 40.55 14.05
CA SER A 9 25.88 39.97 15.33
C SER A 9 24.69 40.71 15.92
N GLU A 10 24.55 42.00 15.62
CA GLU A 10 23.39 42.80 16.06
C GLU A 10 22.10 42.38 15.34
N ALA A 11 22.19 41.94 14.09
CA ALA A 11 21.02 41.52 13.30
C ALA A 11 20.37 40.23 13.84
N PHE A 12 21.15 39.35 14.48
CA PHE A 12 20.65 38.08 15.03
C PHE A 12 20.07 38.20 16.45
N ASN A 13 20.31 39.31 17.16
CA ASN A 13 19.73 39.53 18.49
C ASN A 13 18.29 40.06 18.45
N SER A 14 17.80 40.44 17.27
CA SER A 14 16.41 40.86 17.10
C SER A 14 15.53 39.69 16.65
N SER A 15 14.49 39.38 17.42
CA SER A 15 13.51 38.35 17.09
C SER A 15 12.88 38.67 15.72
N PRO A 16 12.83 37.72 14.76
CA PRO A 16 12.23 37.94 13.44
C PRO A 16 10.69 38.05 13.48
N PHE A 17 10.09 37.99 14.68
CA PHE A 17 8.65 38.05 14.88
C PHE A 17 8.24 39.39 15.48
N MET A 18 7.48 40.18 14.72
CA MET A 18 6.94 41.50 15.10
C MET A 18 6.01 41.46 16.33
N LYS A 19 5.53 40.29 16.75
CA LYS A 19 4.70 40.10 17.95
C LYS A 19 5.05 38.77 18.63
N PRO A 20 5.15 38.71 19.98
CA PRO A 20 5.35 37.45 20.68
C PRO A 20 4.16 36.51 20.43
N ARG A 21 4.42 35.33 19.83
CA ARG A 21 3.38 34.32 19.57
C ARG A 21 2.86 33.61 20.82
N PHE A 22 3.52 33.84 21.96
CA PHE A 22 3.14 33.31 23.26
C PHE A 22 2.77 34.50 24.14
N THR A 23 1.48 34.81 24.22
CA THR A 23 1.00 35.89 25.07
C THR A 23 0.91 35.42 26.51
N GLU A 24 1.01 36.35 27.46
CA GLU A 24 0.92 36.00 28.87
C GLU A 24 -0.50 35.51 29.25
N GLN A 25 -1.51 35.87 28.46
CA GLN A 25 -2.84 35.25 28.51
C GLN A 25 -2.81 33.76 28.13
N MET A 26 -2.14 33.37 27.04
CA MET A 26 -2.02 31.96 26.65
C MET A 26 -1.31 31.12 27.71
N LYS A 27 -0.31 31.70 28.38
CA LYS A 27 0.39 31.04 29.50
C LYS A 27 -0.53 30.82 30.70
N GLN A 28 -1.33 31.82 31.07
CA GLN A 28 -2.33 31.70 32.15
C GLN A 28 -3.42 30.66 31.81
N ASP A 29 -3.87 30.62 30.56
CA ASP A 29 -4.88 29.66 30.10
C ASP A 29 -4.39 28.21 30.18
N ILE A 30 -3.13 27.96 29.83
CA ILE A 30 -2.49 26.64 29.95
C ILE A 30 -2.34 26.25 31.43
N MET A 31 -1.92 27.17 32.29
CA MET A 31 -1.80 26.92 33.73
C MET A 31 -3.15 26.67 34.40
N ASN A 32 -4.23 27.31 33.95
CA ASN A 32 -5.57 27.06 34.46
C ASN A 32 -6.13 25.72 34.00
N LYS A 33 -5.88 25.31 32.74
CA LYS A 33 -6.28 23.99 32.22
C LYS A 33 -5.55 22.83 32.88
N THR A 34 -4.30 23.01 33.33
CA THR A 34 -3.55 21.94 34.03
C THR A 34 -3.92 21.78 35.50
N LYS A 35 -4.59 22.76 36.12
CA LYS A 35 -5.06 22.68 37.52
C LYS A 35 -6.45 22.05 37.67
N GLN A 36 -7.22 21.91 36.60
CA GLN A 36 -8.53 21.27 36.64
C GLN A 36 -8.41 19.77 36.35
N ARG A 37 -8.29 18.99 37.42
CA ARG A 37 -8.46 17.53 37.42
C ARG A 37 -9.95 17.23 37.18
N PRO A 38 -10.34 16.36 36.25
CA PRO A 38 -11.76 16.07 36.04
C PRO A 38 -12.32 15.32 37.25
N GLU A 39 -13.32 15.92 37.91
CA GLU A 39 -14.14 15.24 38.92
C GLU A 39 -14.97 14.13 38.26
N SER A 40 -14.86 12.93 38.82
CA SER A 40 -15.68 11.78 38.46
C SER A 40 -17.13 12.04 38.84
N LYS A 41 -18.01 12.24 37.85
CA LYS A 41 -19.45 12.22 38.06
C LYS A 41 -19.95 10.78 38.16
N GLU A 42 -20.27 10.36 39.38
CA GLU A 42 -21.29 9.36 39.62
C GLU A 42 -22.62 9.84 39.02
N GLN A 43 -23.27 9.00 38.21
CA GLN A 43 -24.72 9.05 38.03
C GLN A 43 -25.27 7.62 37.99
N ARG A 44 -26.11 7.33 38.98
CA ARG A 44 -26.86 6.09 39.16
C ARG A 44 -28.04 5.97 38.19
N SER A 45 -28.22 4.73 37.72
CA SER A 45 -29.46 4.00 37.43
C SER A 45 -30.47 4.57 36.42
N PHE A 46 -30.61 3.87 35.29
CA PHE A 46 -31.91 3.33 34.85
C PHE A 46 -31.73 1.90 34.32
N LEU A 47 -32.68 1.07 34.70
CA LEU A 47 -32.75 -0.38 34.58
C LEU A 47 -33.55 -0.79 33.33
N LEU A 48 -33.25 -1.99 32.81
CA LEU A 48 -34.05 -2.88 31.95
C LEU A 48 -33.97 -2.71 30.42
N ILE A 49 -33.12 -3.54 29.79
CA ILE A 49 -33.25 -4.04 28.41
C ILE A 49 -33.01 -5.57 28.45
N PRO A 50 -33.80 -6.39 27.73
CA PRO A 50 -34.08 -7.77 28.11
C PRO A 50 -32.93 -8.73 27.79
N ALA A 51 -32.76 -9.72 28.65
CA ALA A 51 -31.71 -10.74 28.67
C ALA A 51 -31.62 -11.67 27.43
N LEU A 52 -32.39 -11.43 26.35
CA LEU A 52 -32.37 -12.28 25.16
C LEU A 52 -31.26 -11.93 24.14
N ALA A 53 -30.86 -10.65 24.01
CA ALA A 53 -29.82 -10.28 23.04
C ALA A 53 -28.40 -10.69 23.50
N ILE A 54 -28.18 -10.79 24.81
CA ILE A 54 -26.89 -11.18 25.40
C ILE A 54 -26.67 -12.70 25.24
N LEU A 55 -27.71 -13.51 25.19
CA LEU A 55 -27.61 -14.97 25.04
C LEU A 55 -27.14 -15.41 23.64
N VAL A 56 -27.45 -14.63 22.59
CA VAL A 56 -27.01 -14.91 21.21
C VAL A 56 -25.56 -14.47 20.98
N VAL A 57 -25.12 -13.36 21.59
CA VAL A 57 -23.73 -12.88 21.49
C VAL A 57 -22.79 -13.74 22.36
N VAL A 58 -23.23 -14.17 23.54
CA VAL A 58 -22.42 -15.06 24.39
C VAL A 58 -22.35 -16.49 23.82
N SER A 59 -23.37 -16.98 23.12
CA SER A 59 -23.30 -18.29 22.44
C SER A 59 -22.40 -18.27 21.21
N ALA A 60 -22.38 -17.20 20.41
CA ALA A 60 -21.44 -17.05 19.30
C ALA A 60 -19.97 -16.98 19.79
N ILE A 61 -19.72 -16.35 20.93
CA ILE A 61 -18.37 -16.28 21.54
C ILE A 61 -18.01 -17.58 22.26
N MET A 62 -18.94 -18.27 22.92
CA MET A 62 -18.68 -19.58 23.56
C MET A 62 -18.38 -20.68 22.55
N VAL A 63 -18.98 -20.67 21.36
CA VAL A 63 -18.65 -21.64 20.29
C VAL A 63 -17.19 -21.47 19.82
N PHE A 64 -16.63 -20.26 19.89
CA PHE A 64 -15.21 -20.02 19.56
C PHE A 64 -14.25 -20.28 20.74
N ALA A 65 -14.70 -20.09 21.98
CA ALA A 65 -13.87 -20.25 23.19
C ALA A 65 -13.82 -21.69 23.75
N LEU A 66 -14.73 -22.58 23.35
CA LEU A 66 -14.77 -23.99 23.77
C LEU A 66 -14.00 -24.94 22.84
N LEU A 67 -13.29 -24.42 21.84
CA LEU A 67 -12.34 -25.23 21.09
C LEU A 67 -11.14 -25.59 22.00
N PRO A 68 -10.78 -26.88 22.13
CA PRO A 68 -9.66 -27.29 22.97
C PRO A 68 -8.37 -26.60 22.49
N LYS A 69 -7.68 -25.92 23.41
CA LYS A 69 -6.39 -25.22 23.20
C LYS A 69 -5.20 -26.14 22.88
N ASN A 70 -5.46 -27.38 22.46
CA ASN A 70 -4.44 -28.36 22.10
C ASN A 70 -4.62 -28.77 20.64
N VAL A 71 -4.31 -27.86 19.72
CA VAL A 71 -3.97 -28.21 18.34
C VAL A 71 -2.71 -27.44 17.97
N THR A 72 -1.62 -27.85 18.59
CA THR A 72 -0.31 -27.80 17.94
C THR A 72 -0.16 -29.13 17.23
N GLU A 73 -0.70 -29.25 16.01
CA GLU A 73 -0.29 -30.22 14.98
C GLU A 73 -1.29 -30.19 13.80
N GLN A 74 -0.72 -30.16 12.60
CA GLN A 74 -1.31 -30.54 11.31
C GLN A 74 -2.68 -29.97 10.93
N GLY A 75 -2.64 -29.15 9.88
CA GLY A 75 -3.82 -28.76 9.13
C GLY A 75 -4.63 -29.99 8.70
N GLN A 76 -5.80 -30.14 9.31
CA GLN A 76 -6.88 -30.92 8.75
C GLN A 76 -8.05 -29.96 8.56
N ASN A 77 -8.28 -29.64 7.29
CA ASN A 77 -9.49 -28.99 6.81
C ASN A 77 -10.72 -29.77 7.29
N PRO A 78 -11.82 -29.09 7.63
CA PRO A 78 -13.09 -29.78 7.84
C PRO A 78 -13.49 -30.49 6.54
N THR A 79 -13.85 -31.76 6.71
CA THR A 79 -14.21 -32.76 5.71
C THR A 79 -15.10 -32.19 4.60
N SER A 80 -14.52 -31.92 3.42
CA SER A 80 -15.26 -31.91 2.16
C SER A 80 -15.21 -33.30 1.56
N THR A 81 -16.34 -33.96 1.45
CA THR A 81 -16.54 -35.18 0.69
C THR A 81 -16.23 -34.93 -0.78
N GLY A 82 -15.04 -35.34 -1.22
CA GLY A 82 -14.53 -35.18 -2.58
C GLY A 82 -13.20 -34.45 -2.55
N VAL A 83 -12.13 -35.11 -3.02
CA VAL A 83 -10.78 -34.52 -3.14
C VAL A 83 -10.84 -33.43 -4.20
N THR A 84 -11.25 -32.23 -3.80
CA THR A 84 -11.20 -31.03 -4.63
C THR A 84 -9.80 -30.44 -4.50
N ASN A 85 -9.15 -30.16 -5.63
CA ASN A 85 -7.87 -29.47 -5.62
C ASN A 85 -8.02 -28.14 -4.86
N PRO A 86 -7.23 -27.87 -3.81
CA PRO A 86 -7.35 -26.66 -2.99
C PRO A 86 -7.12 -25.36 -3.76
N TRP A 87 -6.59 -25.46 -4.99
CA TRP A 87 -6.33 -24.35 -5.91
C TRP A 87 -7.38 -24.20 -7.02
N ASN A 88 -8.50 -24.93 -6.93
CA ASN A 88 -9.62 -24.67 -7.84
C ASN A 88 -10.16 -23.25 -7.61
N VAL A 89 -10.36 -22.53 -8.72
CA VAL A 89 -10.91 -21.18 -8.72
C VAL A 89 -12.27 -21.21 -8.01
N ARG A 90 -12.37 -20.43 -6.94
CA ARG A 90 -13.57 -20.24 -6.14
C ARG A 90 -13.60 -18.80 -5.65
N MET A 91 -14.70 -18.13 -5.92
CA MET A 91 -14.92 -16.76 -5.43
C MET A 91 -15.59 -16.75 -4.05
N GLU A 92 -16.17 -17.88 -3.64
CA GLU A 92 -16.90 -18.02 -2.38
C GLU A 92 -16.16 -18.90 -1.37
N TYR A 93 -16.30 -18.57 -0.10
CA TYR A 93 -15.94 -19.44 1.02
C TYR A 93 -17.20 -19.92 1.72
N ARG A 94 -17.32 -21.24 1.88
CA ARG A 94 -18.44 -21.89 2.56
C ARG A 94 -17.96 -22.67 3.77
N LEU A 95 -18.71 -22.60 4.87
CA LEU A 95 -18.51 -23.41 6.06
C LEU A 95 -19.86 -24.03 6.43
N HIS A 96 -19.92 -25.37 6.51
CA HIS A 96 -21.17 -26.11 6.76
C HIS A 96 -22.31 -25.71 5.79
N ASP A 97 -22.01 -25.67 4.49
CA ASP A 97 -22.92 -25.23 3.41
C ASP A 97 -23.43 -23.78 3.48
N GLN A 98 -22.97 -23.00 4.46
CA GLN A 98 -23.26 -21.57 4.56
C GLN A 98 -22.13 -20.75 3.94
N THR A 99 -22.45 -19.93 2.95
CA THR A 99 -21.50 -18.95 2.40
C THR A 99 -21.18 -17.90 3.46
N LEU A 100 -19.91 -17.74 3.81
CA LEU A 100 -19.45 -16.70 4.75
C LEU A 100 -19.09 -15.42 4.02
N PHE A 101 -18.43 -15.54 2.87
CA PHE A 101 -18.18 -14.40 1.98
C PHE A 101 -18.02 -14.80 0.51
N THR A 102 -18.12 -13.81 -0.37
CA THR A 102 -17.79 -13.93 -1.80
C THR A 102 -16.96 -12.73 -2.26
N ILE A 103 -15.89 -12.98 -3.02
CA ILE A 103 -15.01 -11.96 -3.59
C ILE A 103 -15.36 -11.76 -5.07
N PHE A 104 -15.64 -10.52 -5.43
CA PHE A 104 -15.88 -10.07 -6.79
C PHE A 104 -14.74 -9.13 -7.21
N PRO A 105 -13.71 -9.63 -7.91
CA PRO A 105 -12.67 -8.76 -8.45
C PRO A 105 -13.17 -7.96 -9.65
N ASP A 106 -12.42 -6.94 -10.05
CA ASP A 106 -12.55 -6.34 -11.38
C ASP A 106 -12.51 -7.43 -12.48
N PRO A 107 -13.39 -7.40 -13.49
CA PRO A 107 -13.42 -8.40 -14.56
C PRO A 107 -12.13 -8.44 -15.40
N ASN A 108 -11.33 -7.38 -15.38
CA ASN A 108 -10.05 -7.28 -16.08
C ASN A 108 -8.85 -7.51 -15.16
N LEU A 109 -9.03 -8.23 -14.05
CA LEU A 109 -8.00 -8.49 -13.05
C LEU A 109 -6.71 -9.03 -13.68
N THR A 110 -5.68 -8.19 -13.70
CA THR A 110 -4.33 -8.51 -14.15
C THR A 110 -3.31 -8.19 -13.07
N ALA A 111 -2.15 -8.83 -13.09
CA ALA A 111 -1.07 -8.46 -12.19
C ALA A 111 -0.45 -7.09 -12.55
N GLY A 112 0.45 -6.61 -11.69
CA GLY A 112 1.31 -5.45 -11.93
C GLY A 112 0.64 -4.09 -11.72
N ARG A 113 -0.65 -4.01 -11.40
CA ARG A 113 -1.36 -2.75 -11.09
C ARG A 113 -2.50 -2.94 -10.09
N PRO A 114 -2.94 -1.88 -9.40
CA PRO A 114 -4.06 -1.97 -8.47
C PRO A 114 -5.40 -2.23 -9.17
N PHE A 115 -6.22 -3.08 -8.57
CA PHE A 115 -7.60 -3.34 -8.97
C PHE A 115 -8.54 -3.23 -7.78
N GLY A 116 -9.80 -2.90 -8.07
CA GLY A 116 -10.87 -2.92 -7.09
C GLY A 116 -11.40 -4.33 -6.86
N TYR A 117 -11.75 -4.62 -5.61
CA TYR A 117 -12.39 -5.85 -5.17
C TYR A 117 -13.61 -5.47 -4.35
N MET A 118 -14.75 -6.09 -4.62
CA MET A 118 -15.92 -6.06 -3.75
C MET A 118 -16.02 -7.39 -3.03
N ILE A 119 -16.09 -7.35 -1.70
CA ILE A 119 -16.23 -8.54 -0.87
C ILE A 119 -17.60 -8.44 -0.20
N HIS A 120 -18.42 -9.44 -0.45
CA HIS A 120 -19.73 -9.57 0.16
C HIS A 120 -19.64 -10.50 1.37
N PHE A 121 -19.76 -9.96 2.57
CA PHE A 121 -19.85 -10.75 3.80
C PHE A 121 -21.31 -11.01 4.17
N THR A 122 -21.65 -12.23 4.58
CA THR A 122 -23.03 -12.61 4.94
C THR A 122 -23.33 -12.44 6.44
N ALA A 123 -22.30 -12.36 7.27
CA ALA A 123 -22.44 -12.15 8.71
C ALA A 123 -22.91 -10.71 9.03
N PRO A 124 -23.70 -10.51 10.10
CA PRO A 124 -24.17 -9.18 10.48
C PRO A 124 -23.01 -8.27 10.88
N PHE A 125 -23.22 -6.95 10.75
CA PHE A 125 -22.19 -5.94 11.09
C PHE A 125 -21.56 -6.13 12.47
N ALA A 126 -22.35 -6.51 13.47
CA ALA A 126 -21.89 -6.73 14.84
C ALA A 126 -20.79 -7.80 14.96
N THR A 127 -20.67 -8.71 13.99
CA THR A 127 -19.56 -9.67 13.92
C THR A 127 -18.22 -9.01 13.60
N PHE A 128 -18.24 -7.88 12.88
CA PHE A 128 -17.04 -7.18 12.42
C PHE A 128 -16.76 -5.88 13.17
N ALA A 129 -17.78 -5.25 13.77
CA ALA A 129 -17.65 -3.98 14.46
C ALA A 129 -16.56 -4.01 15.53
N GLY A 130 -15.58 -3.10 15.42
CA GLY A 130 -14.43 -3.00 16.32
C GLY A 130 -13.30 -4.01 16.05
N ASN A 131 -13.51 -4.99 15.17
CA ASN A 131 -12.49 -5.95 14.77
C ASN A 131 -11.66 -5.42 13.58
N GLN A 132 -10.46 -5.98 13.42
CA GLN A 132 -9.59 -5.69 12.28
C GLN A 132 -9.80 -6.70 11.16
N ILE A 133 -10.00 -6.22 9.93
CA ILE A 133 -9.99 -7.05 8.72
C ILE A 133 -8.67 -6.84 7.98
N ALA A 134 -8.05 -7.93 7.54
CA ALA A 134 -6.88 -7.92 6.66
C ALA A 134 -7.05 -8.98 5.57
N ILE A 135 -6.29 -8.84 4.47
CA ILE A 135 -6.24 -9.84 3.40
C ILE A 135 -4.79 -10.16 3.09
N SER A 136 -4.43 -11.44 3.21
CA SER A 136 -3.17 -11.98 2.68
C SER A 136 -3.44 -12.71 1.37
N ALA A 137 -2.53 -12.64 0.41
CA ALA A 137 -2.62 -13.37 -0.85
C ALA A 137 -1.38 -14.26 -1.03
N TYR A 138 -1.57 -15.49 -1.48
CA TYR A 138 -0.52 -16.50 -1.69
C TYR A 138 -0.51 -16.97 -3.14
N HIS A 139 0.64 -16.86 -3.78
CA HIS A 139 0.83 -17.31 -5.15
C HIS A 139 1.11 -18.81 -5.20
N GLN A 140 0.38 -19.55 -6.05
CA GLN A 140 0.48 -21.01 -6.12
C GLN A 140 1.89 -21.50 -6.51
N GLU A 141 2.46 -20.92 -7.57
CA GLU A 141 3.70 -21.44 -8.17
C GLU A 141 4.94 -21.07 -7.36
N THR A 142 4.99 -19.82 -6.86
CA THR A 142 6.19 -19.31 -6.17
C THR A 142 6.12 -19.41 -4.65
N GLY A 143 4.94 -19.72 -4.09
CA GLY A 143 4.71 -19.66 -2.64
C GLY A 143 4.77 -18.24 -2.06
N MET A 144 4.87 -17.20 -2.91
CA MET A 144 4.96 -15.81 -2.48
C MET A 144 3.73 -15.38 -1.70
N ARG A 145 3.95 -14.72 -0.56
CA ARG A 145 2.88 -14.11 0.24
C ARG A 145 2.94 -12.58 0.14
N VAL A 146 1.80 -11.96 -0.07
CA VAL A 146 1.61 -10.50 -0.08
C VAL A 146 0.54 -10.11 0.92
N ILE A 147 0.74 -9.01 1.65
CA ILE A 147 -0.32 -8.35 2.40
C ILE A 147 -1.10 -7.50 1.40
N ALA A 148 -2.18 -8.06 0.86
CA ALA A 148 -3.03 -7.41 -0.13
C ALA A 148 -3.80 -6.23 0.48
N LEU A 149 -4.36 -6.45 1.67
CA LEU A 149 -5.03 -5.42 2.45
C LEU A 149 -4.46 -5.42 3.86
N PRO A 150 -3.77 -4.34 4.31
CA PRO A 150 -3.30 -4.26 5.68
C PRO A 150 -4.47 -4.28 6.68
N PRO A 151 -4.22 -4.66 7.95
CA PRO A 151 -5.24 -4.64 8.97
C PRO A 151 -5.91 -3.28 9.10
N GLN A 152 -7.24 -3.25 8.98
CA GLN A 152 -8.04 -2.05 9.17
C GLN A 152 -9.19 -2.33 10.14
N THR A 153 -9.43 -1.42 11.07
CA THR A 153 -10.52 -1.54 12.03
C THR A 153 -11.85 -1.21 11.36
N ILE A 154 -12.83 -2.08 11.51
CA ILE A 154 -14.18 -1.86 10.99
C ILE A 154 -14.98 -1.05 12.02
N THR A 155 -15.27 0.20 11.70
CA THR A 155 -16.03 1.11 12.60
C THR A 155 -17.46 1.38 12.15
N GLU A 156 -17.75 1.16 10.86
CA GLU A 156 -19.04 1.44 10.24
C GLU A 156 -19.38 0.39 9.17
N PRO A 157 -20.68 0.18 8.87
CA PRO A 157 -21.08 -0.72 7.79
C PRO A 157 -20.72 -0.14 6.42
N SER A 158 -20.83 -0.96 5.38
CA SER A 158 -20.69 -0.51 4.00
C SER A 158 -21.78 0.53 3.67
N SER A 159 -21.41 1.60 2.98
CA SER A 159 -22.34 2.70 2.66
C SER A 159 -23.58 2.20 1.92
N GLY A 160 -24.75 2.44 2.52
CA GLY A 160 -26.04 2.00 1.97
C GLY A 160 -26.45 0.57 2.33
N TYR A 161 -25.71 -0.12 3.20
CA TYR A 161 -25.97 -1.50 3.63
C TYR A 161 -25.95 -1.62 5.16
N PRO A 162 -26.68 -2.59 5.74
CA PRO A 162 -26.70 -2.79 7.18
C PRO A 162 -25.44 -3.49 7.73
N GLY A 163 -24.59 -4.08 6.88
CA GLY A 163 -23.33 -4.73 7.26
C GLY A 163 -22.22 -4.56 6.25
N LEU A 164 -21.43 -5.61 6.03
CA LEU A 164 -20.29 -5.62 5.12
C LEU A 164 -20.62 -6.29 3.77
N GLU A 165 -21.85 -6.16 3.30
CA GLU A 165 -22.31 -6.75 2.04
C GLU A 165 -21.59 -6.18 0.81
N ARG A 166 -20.96 -5.01 0.93
CA ARG A 166 -20.16 -4.37 -0.12
C ARG A 166 -18.88 -3.75 0.42
N PHE A 167 -18.11 -4.55 1.15
CA PHE A 167 -16.79 -4.13 1.59
C PHE A 167 -15.86 -4.01 0.39
N THR A 168 -15.33 -2.82 0.12
CA THR A 168 -14.45 -2.57 -1.02
C THR A 168 -12.99 -2.50 -0.60
N ALA A 169 -12.11 -3.10 -1.38
CA ALA A 169 -10.67 -2.99 -1.21
C ALA A 169 -9.99 -2.75 -2.56
N THR A 170 -8.89 -2.00 -2.55
CA THR A 170 -8.07 -1.76 -3.74
C THR A 170 -6.63 -2.18 -3.46
N PHE A 171 -6.12 -3.11 -4.25
CA PHE A 171 -4.73 -3.57 -4.13
C PHE A 171 -4.25 -4.22 -5.42
N ALA A 172 -2.95 -4.47 -5.50
CA ALA A 172 -2.29 -5.04 -6.66
C ALA A 172 -1.56 -6.34 -6.28
N LEU A 173 -1.48 -7.27 -7.23
CA LEU A 173 -0.66 -8.48 -7.11
C LEU A 173 0.49 -8.42 -8.12
N PRO A 174 1.71 -8.86 -7.75
CA PRO A 174 2.89 -8.67 -8.59
C PRO A 174 2.97 -9.59 -9.81
N LEU A 175 2.42 -10.80 -9.69
CA LEU A 175 2.54 -11.87 -10.69
C LEU A 175 1.14 -12.34 -11.11
N GLY A 176 0.98 -12.70 -12.39
CA GLY A 176 -0.21 -13.42 -12.82
C GLY A 176 -0.17 -14.86 -12.30
N GLY A 177 -1.23 -15.62 -12.56
CA GLY A 177 -1.38 -17.00 -12.09
C GLY A 177 -2.44 -17.15 -11.00
N MET A 178 -2.43 -18.30 -10.32
CA MET A 178 -3.42 -18.61 -9.28
C MET A 178 -3.00 -18.05 -7.93
N TRP A 179 -3.94 -17.37 -7.27
CA TRP A 179 -3.74 -16.76 -5.97
C TRP A 179 -4.81 -17.20 -4.98
N ARG A 180 -4.38 -17.61 -3.79
CA ARG A 180 -5.27 -17.84 -2.63
C ARG A 180 -5.32 -16.60 -1.77
N TYR A 181 -6.51 -16.06 -1.57
CA TYR A 181 -6.81 -14.88 -0.76
C TYR A 181 -7.31 -15.36 0.59
N GLU A 182 -6.56 -15.12 1.65
CA GLU A 182 -6.94 -15.40 3.03
C GLU A 182 -7.51 -14.12 3.65
N VAL A 183 -8.81 -14.15 3.96
CA VAL A 183 -9.46 -13.08 4.73
C VAL A 183 -9.22 -13.35 6.21
N LEU A 184 -8.67 -12.36 6.90
CA LEU A 184 -8.31 -12.45 8.31
C LEU A 184 -9.17 -11.49 9.12
N VAL A 185 -9.71 -11.95 10.24
CA VAL A 185 -10.38 -11.12 11.25
C VAL A 185 -9.57 -11.21 12.55
N ASN A 186 -9.09 -10.07 13.07
CA ASN A 186 -8.16 -10.01 14.21
C ASN A 186 -6.96 -10.96 14.06
N ASN A 187 -6.40 -11.02 12.85
CA ASN A 187 -5.27 -11.89 12.49
C ASN A 187 -5.56 -13.41 12.57
N GLN A 188 -6.82 -13.81 12.70
CA GLN A 188 -7.28 -15.19 12.61
C GLN A 188 -7.94 -15.44 11.26
N LEU A 189 -7.71 -16.62 10.67
CA LEU A 189 -8.30 -17.00 9.38
C LEU A 189 -9.83 -17.03 9.50
N TYR A 190 -10.50 -16.18 8.73
CA TYR A 190 -11.96 -16.18 8.60
C TYR A 190 -12.41 -17.10 7.46
N GLY A 191 -11.62 -17.16 6.39
CA GLY A 191 -11.80 -18.09 5.27
C GLY A 191 -10.92 -17.69 4.09
N ASP A 192 -11.05 -18.43 2.99
CA ASP A 192 -10.24 -18.19 1.79
C ASP A 192 -11.04 -18.24 0.48
N ALA A 193 -10.46 -17.64 -0.55
CA ALA A 193 -10.93 -17.75 -1.93
C ALA A 193 -9.73 -17.98 -2.84
N VAL A 194 -9.93 -18.55 -4.02
CA VAL A 194 -8.86 -18.72 -5.02
C VAL A 194 -9.29 -18.09 -6.32
N LEU A 195 -8.51 -17.13 -6.80
CA LEU A 195 -8.76 -16.41 -8.05
C LEU A 195 -7.59 -16.62 -9.00
N SER A 196 -7.91 -16.65 -10.29
CA SER A 196 -6.91 -16.55 -11.36
C SER A 196 -6.68 -15.09 -11.68
N VAL A 197 -5.43 -14.66 -11.64
CA VAL A 197 -4.98 -13.31 -12.01
C VAL A 197 -4.35 -13.39 -13.39
N ALA A 198 -4.82 -12.58 -14.34
CA ALA A 198 -4.26 -12.62 -15.69
C ALA A 198 -2.84 -12.05 -15.74
N GLU A 199 -2.03 -12.60 -16.65
CA GLU A 199 -0.73 -12.02 -16.99
C GLU A 199 -0.91 -10.64 -17.63
N PRO A 200 -0.25 -9.60 -17.11
CA PRO A 200 -0.35 -8.27 -17.69
C PRO A 200 0.51 -8.16 -18.95
N SER A 201 0.20 -7.15 -19.76
CA SER A 201 0.95 -6.86 -20.98
C SER A 201 2.45 -6.70 -20.71
N TRP A 202 3.24 -7.22 -21.64
CA TRP A 202 4.68 -6.98 -21.74
C TRP A 202 4.98 -5.95 -22.82
N MET A 203 4.04 -5.06 -23.17
CA MET A 203 4.36 -3.91 -24.00
C MET A 203 5.21 -2.93 -23.21
N VAL A 204 6.25 -2.36 -23.81
CA VAL A 204 7.06 -1.31 -23.19
C VAL A 204 6.15 -0.17 -22.75
N SER A 205 6.33 0.30 -21.53
CA SER A 205 5.50 1.36 -20.98
C SER A 205 5.65 2.64 -21.79
N PRO A 206 4.57 3.41 -21.95
CA PRO A 206 4.63 4.65 -22.70
C PRO A 206 5.53 5.67 -21.98
N THR A 207 6.02 6.63 -22.76
CA THR A 207 6.68 7.81 -22.21
C THR A 207 5.73 9.00 -22.16
N PHE A 208 6.00 9.93 -21.26
CA PHE A 208 5.31 11.21 -21.19
C PHE A 208 6.27 12.33 -20.75
N GLU A 209 5.91 13.55 -21.10
CA GLU A 209 6.67 14.74 -20.74
C GLU A 209 6.30 15.25 -19.34
N LEU A 210 7.31 15.65 -18.58
CA LEU A 210 7.20 16.34 -17.30
C LEU A 210 7.93 17.69 -17.39
N THR A 211 7.15 18.76 -17.41
CA THR A 211 7.69 20.12 -17.51
C THR A 211 8.29 20.57 -16.18
N TYR A 212 9.35 21.38 -16.29
CA TYR A 212 9.98 22.02 -15.13
C TYR A 212 10.46 23.43 -15.49
N ILE A 213 10.63 24.27 -14.47
CA ILE A 213 11.23 25.60 -14.63
C ILE A 213 12.68 25.52 -14.16
N SER A 214 13.60 25.83 -15.06
CA SER A 214 15.03 25.89 -14.80
C SER A 214 15.38 27.08 -13.88
N ARG A 215 16.57 27.06 -13.28
CA ARG A 215 17.07 28.18 -12.43
C ARG A 215 17.12 29.52 -13.17
N ASP A 216 17.27 29.51 -14.49
CA ASP A 216 17.24 30.70 -15.34
C ASP A 216 15.82 31.14 -15.76
N GLY A 217 14.78 30.51 -15.20
CA GLY A 217 13.38 30.82 -15.48
C GLY A 217 12.86 30.26 -16.79
N LYS A 218 13.65 29.47 -17.53
CA LYS A 218 13.19 28.83 -18.77
C LYS A 218 12.45 27.53 -18.50
N ASN A 219 11.49 27.22 -19.36
CA ASN A 219 10.82 25.92 -19.34
C ASN A 219 11.73 24.86 -19.95
N GLY A 220 11.84 23.73 -19.26
CA GLY A 220 12.40 22.49 -19.78
C GLY A 220 11.38 21.36 -19.66
N SER A 221 11.70 20.21 -20.24
CA SER A 221 10.87 19.01 -20.17
C SER A 221 11.77 17.79 -19.94
N TYR A 222 11.39 16.96 -18.98
CA TYR A 222 11.92 15.61 -18.83
C TYR A 222 11.02 14.61 -19.55
N ILE A 223 11.61 13.55 -20.07
CA ILE A 223 10.91 12.40 -20.63
C ILE A 223 10.92 11.32 -19.55
N LEU A 224 9.73 10.95 -19.08
CA LEU A 224 9.53 9.88 -18.11
C LEU A 224 8.98 8.66 -18.82
N VAL A 225 9.41 7.47 -18.41
CA VAL A 225 8.72 6.22 -18.72
C VAL A 225 7.82 5.85 -17.55
N GLY A 226 6.58 5.44 -17.82
CA GLY A 226 5.62 5.03 -16.78
C GLY A 226 4.17 5.40 -17.10
N GLU A 227 3.38 5.59 -16.05
CA GLU A 227 1.97 6.00 -16.17
C GLU A 227 1.78 7.38 -15.54
N LYS A 228 1.33 8.33 -16.36
CA LYS A 228 1.08 9.71 -15.95
C LYS A 228 0.06 9.76 -14.80
N GLY A 229 0.39 10.49 -13.74
CA GLY A 229 -0.48 10.60 -12.56
C GLY A 229 -0.44 9.41 -11.61
N LYS A 230 0.49 8.46 -11.80
CA LYS A 230 0.75 7.37 -10.84
C LYS A 230 2.22 7.26 -10.48
N ALA A 231 3.04 6.81 -11.43
CA ALA A 231 4.46 6.65 -11.22
C ALA A 231 5.20 6.64 -12.56
N GLY A 232 6.35 7.30 -12.59
CA GLY A 232 7.30 7.23 -13.68
C GLY A 232 8.69 7.66 -13.21
N PHE A 233 9.71 7.42 -14.02
CA PHE A 233 11.04 7.90 -13.73
C PHE A 233 11.71 8.45 -14.98
N ILE A 234 12.60 9.44 -14.78
CA ILE A 234 13.25 10.17 -15.86
C ILE A 234 14.15 9.20 -16.65
N VAL A 235 13.91 9.12 -17.96
CA VAL A 235 14.78 8.43 -18.94
C VAL A 235 15.39 9.41 -19.93
N GLY A 236 14.91 10.65 -20.03
CA GLY A 236 15.54 11.65 -20.88
C GLY A 236 15.05 13.07 -20.65
N PRO A 237 15.41 14.02 -21.53
CA PRO A 237 16.36 13.85 -22.62
C PRO A 237 17.78 13.48 -22.11
N TYR A 238 18.49 12.64 -22.85
CA TYR A 238 19.78 12.08 -22.45
C TYR A 238 20.88 12.46 -23.46
N LEU A 239 21.96 13.09 -22.99
CA LEU A 239 23.13 13.36 -23.81
C LEU A 239 24.12 12.19 -23.68
N ASN A 240 24.37 11.48 -24.79
CA ASN A 240 25.33 10.38 -24.76
C ASN A 240 26.79 10.87 -24.79
N GLU A 241 27.74 9.94 -24.66
CA GLU A 241 29.18 10.21 -24.63
C GLU A 241 29.72 10.89 -25.90
N LYS A 242 28.97 10.82 -27.01
CA LYS A 242 29.30 11.45 -28.31
C LYS A 242 28.68 12.85 -28.46
N GLY A 243 28.02 13.37 -27.43
CA GLY A 243 27.33 14.66 -27.48
C GLY A 243 26.04 14.64 -28.29
N VAL A 244 25.45 13.46 -28.55
CA VAL A 244 24.16 13.34 -29.24
C VAL A 244 23.05 13.23 -28.21
N THR A 245 22.05 14.10 -28.31
CA THR A 245 20.83 14.05 -27.49
C THR A 245 19.91 12.96 -28.01
N LEU A 246 19.54 12.05 -27.12
CA LEU A 246 18.55 11.01 -27.31
C LEU A 246 17.32 11.31 -26.46
N ASP A 247 16.15 10.88 -26.94
CA ASP A 247 14.91 11.01 -26.18
C ASP A 247 14.95 10.16 -24.90
N GLN A 248 15.66 9.03 -24.92
CA GLN A 248 15.74 8.10 -23.81
C GLN A 248 17.16 7.53 -23.65
N GLN A 249 17.58 7.42 -22.40
CA GLN A 249 18.77 6.68 -22.00
C GLN A 249 18.50 5.17 -22.15
N PRO A 250 19.32 4.41 -22.88
CA PRO A 250 19.17 2.97 -22.96
C PRO A 250 19.50 2.30 -21.62
N PHE A 251 18.71 1.30 -21.25
CA PHE A 251 19.03 0.41 -20.13
C PHE A 251 20.03 -0.63 -20.62
N LEU A 252 21.26 -0.57 -20.11
CA LEU A 252 22.31 -1.52 -20.44
C LEU A 252 22.40 -2.60 -19.37
N ALA A 253 22.37 -3.87 -19.78
CA ALA A 253 22.48 -5.00 -18.87
C ALA A 253 23.76 -4.93 -18.02
N GLY A 254 23.64 -5.15 -16.71
CA GLY A 254 24.72 -5.08 -15.74
C GLY A 254 25.23 -3.67 -15.41
N LYS A 255 24.80 -2.63 -16.15
CA LYS A 255 25.25 -1.24 -15.91
C LYS A 255 24.28 -0.50 -15.00
N GLY A 256 24.77 -0.08 -13.83
CA GLY A 256 24.03 0.78 -12.92
C GLY A 256 23.84 2.19 -13.49
N ASN A 257 22.61 2.71 -13.41
CA ASN A 257 22.28 4.09 -13.78
C ASN A 257 21.43 4.74 -12.68
N LYS A 258 21.52 6.07 -12.58
CA LYS A 258 20.71 6.86 -11.65
C LYS A 258 19.41 7.28 -12.32
N TYR A 259 18.29 7.01 -11.68
CA TYR A 259 16.96 7.40 -12.16
C TYR A 259 16.20 8.13 -11.07
N MET A 260 15.58 9.25 -11.43
CA MET A 260 14.72 10.02 -10.53
C MET A 260 13.26 9.65 -10.77
N TRP A 261 12.67 8.98 -9.78
CA TRP A 261 11.26 8.62 -9.72
C TRP A 261 10.41 9.82 -9.31
N HIS A 262 9.25 9.91 -9.95
CA HIS A 262 8.16 10.84 -9.66
C HIS A 262 6.93 10.00 -9.35
N LEU A 263 6.35 10.19 -8.18
CA LEU A 263 5.21 9.43 -7.66
C LEU A 263 4.05 10.39 -7.40
N TRP A 264 2.85 9.99 -7.81
CA TRP A 264 1.61 10.72 -7.63
C TRP A 264 0.61 9.86 -6.84
N GLY A 265 -0.05 10.46 -5.87
CA GLY A 265 -0.94 9.75 -4.94
C GLY A 265 -1.16 10.52 -3.65
N SER A 266 -2.03 10.00 -2.78
CA SER A 266 -2.29 10.65 -1.49
C SER A 266 -1.09 10.57 -0.54
N GLU A 267 -1.07 11.41 0.50
CA GLU A 267 -0.02 11.37 1.52
C GLU A 267 0.10 10.00 2.18
N GLN A 268 -1.03 9.39 2.55
CA GLN A 268 -1.09 8.05 3.15
C GLN A 268 -0.61 6.97 2.17
N GLU A 269 -0.86 7.19 0.88
CA GLU A 269 -0.46 6.26 -0.17
C GLU A 269 1.05 6.24 -0.43
N LEU A 270 1.70 7.37 -0.17
CA LEU A 270 3.10 7.64 -0.45
C LEU A 270 3.93 7.82 0.84
N GLU A 271 3.46 7.28 1.96
CA GLU A 271 4.17 7.27 3.22
C GLU A 271 4.91 5.93 3.42
N GLY A 272 6.20 6.01 3.80
CA GLY A 272 7.01 4.85 4.17
C GLY A 272 8.14 4.51 3.19
N GLU A 273 8.64 3.28 3.29
CA GLU A 273 9.75 2.77 2.49
C GLU A 273 9.37 2.68 1.00
N PHE A 274 10.26 3.16 0.12
CA PHE A 274 10.13 2.96 -1.32
C PHE A 274 11.05 1.84 -1.80
N LYS A 275 10.50 0.91 -2.57
CA LYS A 275 11.23 -0.24 -3.12
C LYS A 275 10.87 -0.45 -4.57
N VAL A 276 11.86 -0.84 -5.37
CA VAL A 276 11.66 -1.28 -6.75
C VAL A 276 12.05 -2.74 -6.85
N MET A 277 11.08 -3.58 -7.20
CA MET A 277 11.29 -4.98 -7.57
C MET A 277 11.29 -5.09 -9.09
N ALA A 278 11.96 -6.11 -9.64
CA ALA A 278 11.94 -6.39 -11.06
C ALA A 278 11.69 -7.87 -11.33
N VAL A 279 11.02 -8.14 -12.46
CA VAL A 279 10.83 -9.50 -12.99
C VAL A 279 11.06 -9.50 -14.49
N LYS A 280 11.79 -10.50 -14.98
CA LYS A 280 12.06 -10.68 -16.40
C LYS A 280 10.89 -11.37 -17.09
N GLN A 281 10.61 -11.01 -18.34
CA GLN A 281 9.60 -11.71 -19.14
C GLN A 281 9.88 -13.23 -19.19
N GLY A 282 8.86 -14.02 -18.87
CA GLY A 282 8.96 -15.48 -18.83
C GLY A 282 9.55 -16.04 -17.53
N SER A 283 9.83 -15.20 -16.54
CA SER A 283 10.27 -15.62 -15.19
C SER A 283 9.24 -15.23 -14.13
N THR A 284 9.26 -15.95 -13.01
CA THR A 284 8.54 -15.63 -11.78
C THR A 284 9.46 -15.15 -10.66
N GLU A 285 10.77 -15.09 -10.92
CA GLU A 285 11.79 -14.64 -9.99
C GLU A 285 11.74 -13.10 -9.83
N LEU A 286 11.43 -12.65 -8.62
CA LEU A 286 11.52 -11.24 -8.26
C LEU A 286 12.90 -10.91 -7.70
N ILE A 287 13.55 -9.92 -8.30
CA ILE A 287 14.79 -9.34 -7.76
C ILE A 287 14.51 -7.94 -7.22
N GLN A 288 15.10 -7.59 -6.08
CA GLN A 288 15.08 -6.21 -5.60
C GLN A 288 16.17 -5.43 -6.33
N VAL A 289 15.79 -4.37 -7.05
CA VAL A 289 16.76 -3.54 -7.80
C VAL A 289 17.07 -2.23 -7.09
N PHE A 290 16.20 -1.79 -6.16
CA PHE A 290 16.42 -0.60 -5.35
C PHE A 290 15.54 -0.59 -4.10
N SER A 291 16.02 0.01 -3.00
CA SER A 291 15.19 0.41 -1.86
C SER A 291 15.74 1.65 -1.16
N THR A 292 14.85 2.41 -0.52
CA THR A 292 15.17 3.54 0.35
C THR A 292 14.11 3.65 1.45
N SER A 293 14.52 3.98 2.66
CA SER A 293 13.61 4.12 3.81
C SER A 293 12.69 5.33 3.74
N GLN A 294 13.05 6.34 2.93
CA GLN A 294 12.32 7.58 2.82
C GLN A 294 12.22 8.06 1.37
N LEU A 295 11.04 8.58 1.05
CA LEU A 295 10.78 9.34 -0.16
C LEU A 295 11.16 10.82 0.04
N GLY A 296 11.65 11.44 -1.03
CA GLY A 296 11.82 12.88 -1.11
C GLY A 296 10.49 13.60 -1.25
N GLY A 297 10.51 14.91 -1.01
CA GLY A 297 9.34 15.78 -1.18
C GLY A 297 8.86 15.86 -2.63
N GLY A 298 7.71 16.52 -2.80
CA GLY A 298 7.14 16.78 -4.12
C GLY A 298 8.05 17.67 -4.97
N LEU A 299 8.11 17.37 -6.27
CA LEU A 299 8.96 18.06 -7.23
C LEU A 299 8.31 18.01 -8.61
N ASN A 300 8.34 19.13 -9.34
CA ASN A 300 7.80 19.24 -10.71
C ASN A 300 6.35 18.75 -10.86
N GLY A 301 5.52 18.94 -9.82
CA GLY A 301 4.12 18.50 -9.80
C GLY A 301 3.89 17.04 -9.39
N ALA A 302 4.94 16.29 -9.05
CA ALA A 302 4.80 15.02 -8.33
C ALA A 302 4.65 15.24 -6.82
N ASP A 303 3.96 14.35 -6.13
CA ASP A 303 3.68 14.43 -4.69
C ASP A 303 4.89 13.97 -3.86
N ARG A 304 5.63 12.98 -4.38
CA ARG A 304 6.88 12.46 -3.83
C ARG A 304 7.88 12.12 -4.92
N THR A 305 9.15 12.04 -4.55
CA THR A 305 10.24 11.64 -5.44
C THR A 305 11.19 10.63 -4.81
N ALA A 306 11.95 9.91 -5.62
CA ALA A 306 13.06 9.08 -5.15
C ALA A 306 14.21 9.06 -6.16
N VAL A 307 15.45 9.18 -5.69
CA VAL A 307 16.62 8.95 -6.56
C VAL A 307 17.07 7.52 -6.35
N SER A 308 17.00 6.74 -7.42
CA SER A 308 17.41 5.33 -7.43
C SER A 308 18.72 5.14 -8.19
N SER A 309 19.48 4.12 -7.80
CA SER A 309 20.60 3.59 -8.59
C SER A 309 20.26 2.15 -8.94
N MET A 310 19.80 1.90 -10.16
CA MET A 310 19.29 0.59 -10.59
C MET A 310 20.20 -0.04 -11.64
N SER A 311 20.37 -1.36 -11.55
CA SER A 311 21.02 -2.20 -12.56
C SER A 311 20.16 -3.44 -12.78
N LEU A 312 19.96 -3.83 -14.04
CA LEU A 312 19.25 -5.04 -14.42
C LEU A 312 20.26 -6.04 -14.99
N PRO A 313 20.29 -7.30 -14.55
CA PRO A 313 21.44 -8.18 -14.77
C PRO A 313 21.58 -8.62 -16.22
N GLU A 314 20.48 -8.79 -16.95
CA GLU A 314 20.46 -9.42 -18.26
C GLU A 314 19.69 -8.61 -19.30
N PRO A 315 20.05 -8.71 -20.59
CA PRO A 315 19.25 -8.14 -21.66
C PRO A 315 17.89 -8.84 -21.78
N GLY A 316 16.94 -8.13 -22.36
CA GLY A 316 15.56 -8.56 -22.54
C GLY A 316 14.58 -7.60 -21.89
N ARG A 317 13.33 -8.05 -21.80
CA ARG A 317 12.24 -7.24 -21.28
C ARG A 317 12.03 -7.45 -19.79
N TRP A 318 11.93 -6.35 -19.06
CA TRP A 318 11.79 -6.34 -17.61
C TRP A 318 10.59 -5.51 -17.19
N ARG A 319 9.88 -5.99 -16.17
CA ARG A 319 8.85 -5.23 -15.47
C ARG A 319 9.40 -4.77 -14.13
N LEU A 320 9.50 -3.46 -13.98
CA LEU A 320 9.84 -2.78 -12.73
C LEU A 320 8.55 -2.51 -11.96
N MET A 321 8.51 -2.85 -10.69
CA MET A 321 7.34 -2.71 -9.81
C MET A 321 7.70 -1.78 -8.67
N ALA A 322 7.02 -0.63 -8.62
CA ALA A 322 7.23 0.41 -7.63
C ALA A 322 6.34 0.17 -6.41
N TYR A 323 6.96 -0.06 -5.25
CA TYR A 323 6.28 -0.27 -3.98
C TYR A 323 6.51 0.92 -3.06
N VAL A 324 5.46 1.33 -2.35
CA VAL A 324 5.58 2.17 -1.16
C VAL A 324 4.92 1.46 0.01
N ASN A 325 5.66 1.34 1.12
CA ASN A 325 5.23 0.64 2.32
C ASN A 325 4.65 -0.76 2.02
N ASN A 326 5.39 -1.54 1.23
CA ASN A 326 5.02 -2.88 0.75
C ASN A 326 3.75 -2.97 -0.10
N ARG A 327 3.15 -1.85 -0.50
CA ARG A 327 2.02 -1.79 -1.42
C ARG A 327 2.51 -1.43 -2.82
N LEU A 328 2.16 -2.27 -3.81
CA LEU A 328 2.49 -2.03 -5.21
C LEU A 328 1.64 -0.88 -5.76
N LEU A 329 2.28 0.23 -6.12
CA LEU A 329 1.64 1.42 -6.69
C LEU A 329 1.41 1.27 -8.20
N ASN A 330 2.44 0.86 -8.92
CA ASN A 330 2.41 0.70 -10.37
C ASN A 330 3.54 -0.21 -10.85
N SER A 331 3.44 -0.67 -12.11
CA SER A 331 4.53 -1.33 -12.81
C SER A 331 4.85 -0.67 -14.15
N ILE A 332 6.12 -0.77 -14.54
CA ILE A 332 6.70 -0.13 -15.73
C ILE A 332 7.51 -1.20 -16.47
N VAL A 333 7.23 -1.39 -17.75
CA VAL A 333 7.94 -2.34 -18.60
C VAL A 333 8.99 -1.61 -19.42
N VAL A 334 10.24 -2.10 -19.39
CA VAL A 334 11.39 -1.54 -20.11
C VAL A 334 12.12 -2.62 -20.89
N ASP A 335 12.76 -2.22 -21.99
CA ASP A 335 13.69 -3.07 -22.73
C ASP A 335 15.12 -2.78 -22.29
N VAL A 336 15.85 -3.85 -21.97
CA VAL A 336 17.26 -3.81 -21.58
C VAL A 336 18.09 -4.41 -22.71
N VAL A 337 19.10 -3.67 -23.18
CA VAL A 337 20.00 -4.11 -24.24
C VAL A 337 21.34 -4.57 -23.67
N SER A 338 22.06 -5.40 -24.43
CA SER A 338 23.38 -5.88 -24.02
C SER A 338 24.36 -4.72 -23.84
N ASN A 339 25.18 -4.82 -22.81
CA ASN A 339 26.33 -3.92 -22.61
C ASN A 339 27.50 -4.48 -23.44
N SER A 340 27.60 -4.06 -24.70
CA SER A 340 28.64 -4.48 -25.65
C SER A 340 29.89 -3.65 -25.55
#